data_AF-A0A520RX16-F1
#
_entry.id   AF-A0A520RX16-F1
#
_cell.length_a   1.000
_cell.length_b   1.000
_cell.length_c   1.000
_cell.angle_alpha   90.00
_cell.angle_beta   90.00
_cell.angle_gamma   90.00
#
_symmetry.space_group_name_H-M   'P 1'
#
loop_
_entity.id
_entity.type
_entity.pdbx_description
1 polymer ?
#
loop_
_entity_poly.entity_id
_entity_poly.type
_entity_poly.pdbx_seq_one_letter_code
_entity_poly.pdbx_strand_id
1 'polypeptide(L)'
;MCIPHTKANANTTNSICRVTASEIILTIKMSEQKPGHAPMRKKNKIRMIIMLAALVLAHLVFFAYPVFRICYWLQFSSLASLVIGLPLTLSQILSRWIMRVFKTKVTRTLRYLADFFMGISPMLLLSVFCAESLIFFKLVEPNHAAVCSVIFSFSIGFFGIYNASFPIVRRVHLDSSMTKTNLRFVQISDVHIGSRSRKFLVKVIQQIRLLKPEFLAITGDFIDSSGIDANELVSLKQLDCPIYLVIGNHERYEDLEQIIERLKSLGVIILRSSCSFPREDLQIIGIDDKDDPLQVEKELATLDIDQNIFSLLMYHRPMGFESAQKAGINLMISGHTHNGQIFPFNLIVRGAFRYLAGLYRGKTGNLYVSQGTGTWGPTMRIGSVSEITLFDIQKV
;
A
#
# COMPACT_ATOMS: atom_id res chain seq x y z
N MET A 1 -11.54 -16.68 -52.03
CA MET A 1 -10.72 -17.67 -51.30
C MET A 1 -9.26 -17.38 -51.64
N CYS A 2 -8.56 -16.64 -50.78
CA CYS A 2 -7.10 -16.42 -50.72
C CYS A 2 -6.83 -15.39 -49.60
N ILE A 3 -5.87 -15.72 -48.72
CA ILE A 3 -5.45 -15.03 -47.49
C ILE A 3 -4.46 -13.89 -47.86
N PRO A 4 -4.23 -12.83 -47.03
CA PRO A 4 -3.11 -12.92 -46.09
C PRO A 4 -3.27 -12.17 -44.74
N HIS A 5 -2.64 -12.75 -43.71
CA HIS A 5 -2.06 -12.16 -42.49
C HIS A 5 -2.39 -10.72 -42.05
N THR A 6 -2.80 -10.57 -40.79
CA THR A 6 -2.30 -9.47 -39.93
C THR A 6 -1.88 -9.99 -38.55
N LYS A 7 -0.71 -9.50 -38.14
CA LYS A 7 0.01 -9.78 -36.90
C LYS A 7 -0.79 -9.27 -35.71
N ALA A 8 -1.07 -10.13 -34.73
CA ALA A 8 -1.49 -9.69 -33.40
C ALA A 8 -0.26 -9.16 -32.66
N ASN A 9 -0.19 -7.84 -32.46
CA ASN A 9 0.84 -7.20 -31.66
C ASN A 9 0.71 -7.65 -30.20
N ALA A 10 1.68 -8.42 -29.74
CA ALA A 10 1.97 -8.61 -28.33
C ALA A 10 2.60 -7.31 -27.79
N ASN A 11 1.85 -6.55 -27.00
CA ASN A 11 2.37 -5.44 -26.21
C ASN A 11 1.55 -5.31 -24.91
N THR A 12 1.71 -6.27 -24.02
CA THR A 12 1.08 -6.29 -22.68
C THR A 12 2.05 -6.87 -21.65
N THR A 13 3.15 -6.17 -21.38
CA THR A 13 4.04 -6.50 -20.25
C THR A 13 4.84 -5.27 -19.87
N ASN A 14 4.44 -4.53 -18.82
CA ASN A 14 5.33 -3.67 -18.00
C ASN A 14 4.59 -2.83 -16.92
N SER A 15 3.81 -3.44 -16.02
CA SER A 15 3.24 -2.74 -14.85
C SER A 15 4.08 -2.90 -13.57
N ILE A 16 4.58 -4.10 -13.28
CA ILE A 16 5.04 -4.44 -11.92
C ILE A 16 6.46 -3.92 -11.58
N CYS A 17 7.31 -3.68 -12.59
CA CYS A 17 8.63 -3.07 -12.35
C CYS A 17 8.54 -1.56 -12.10
N ARG A 18 7.34 -0.97 -12.24
CA ARG A 18 7.11 0.44 -11.94
C ARG A 18 7.08 0.67 -10.44
N VAL A 19 6.49 -0.16 -9.58
CA VAL A 19 6.07 0.30 -8.23
C VAL A 19 7.21 0.73 -7.28
N THR A 20 8.30 -0.04 -7.12
CA THR A 20 9.45 0.41 -6.28
C THR A 20 10.29 1.48 -6.96
N ALA A 21 10.17 1.57 -8.28
CA ALA A 21 10.84 2.57 -9.06
C ALA A 21 9.93 3.79 -9.31
N SER A 22 8.62 3.77 -9.09
CA SER A 22 7.65 4.78 -9.54
C SER A 22 7.50 5.87 -8.51
N GLU A 23 7.66 5.56 -7.23
CA GLU A 23 7.84 6.59 -6.19
C GLU A 23 9.13 7.40 -6.42
N ILE A 24 10.13 6.82 -7.10
CA ILE A 24 11.39 7.49 -7.47
C ILE A 24 11.37 8.04 -8.92
N ILE A 25 10.68 7.38 -9.85
CA ILE A 25 10.49 7.73 -11.27
C ILE A 25 9.42 8.81 -11.42
N LEU A 26 8.54 9.05 -10.46
CA LEU A 26 7.67 10.23 -10.53
C LEU A 26 8.45 11.54 -10.43
N THR A 27 9.62 11.53 -9.79
CA THR A 27 10.61 12.63 -9.91
C THR A 27 11.15 12.76 -11.35
N ILE A 28 11.14 11.68 -12.14
CA ILE A 28 11.64 11.61 -13.52
C ILE A 28 10.55 12.01 -14.54
N LYS A 29 9.27 11.71 -14.29
CA LYS A 29 8.18 12.01 -15.24
C LYS A 29 7.88 13.51 -15.42
N MET A 30 8.39 14.39 -14.54
CA MET A 30 8.32 15.84 -14.74
C MET A 30 9.26 16.35 -15.86
N SER A 31 10.10 15.51 -16.47
CA SER A 31 11.00 15.93 -17.56
C SER A 31 10.62 15.44 -18.96
N GLU A 32 9.51 14.74 -19.15
CA GLU A 32 9.12 14.19 -20.45
C GLU A 32 7.74 14.69 -20.89
N GLN A 33 7.72 15.89 -21.47
CA GLN A 33 6.73 16.25 -22.47
C GLN A 33 7.42 16.53 -23.82
N LYS A 34 6.95 15.78 -24.83
CA LYS A 34 7.13 15.85 -26.29
C LYS A 34 8.18 14.94 -26.95
N PRO A 35 7.83 14.29 -28.08
CA PRO A 35 8.73 13.43 -28.84
C PRO A 35 9.63 14.30 -29.72
N GLY A 36 10.91 14.28 -29.39
CA GLY A 36 12.01 14.78 -30.20
C GLY A 36 13.28 14.27 -29.54
N HIS A 37 14.05 13.44 -30.24
CA HIS A 37 15.28 12.84 -29.72
C HIS A 37 16.27 13.92 -29.26
N ALA A 38 16.24 14.25 -27.96
CA ALA A 38 17.28 15.01 -27.30
C ALA A 38 18.09 14.07 -26.39
N PRO A 39 19.43 14.07 -26.45
CA PRO A 39 20.25 13.23 -25.60
C PRO A 39 20.01 13.60 -24.14
N MET A 40 19.74 12.60 -23.29
CA MET A 40 19.58 12.77 -21.83
C MET A 40 20.69 13.68 -21.28
N ARG A 41 20.32 14.85 -20.76
CA ARG A 41 21.24 15.85 -20.19
C ARG A 41 22.16 15.16 -19.17
N LYS A 42 23.47 15.40 -19.23
CA LYS A 42 24.53 14.78 -18.39
C LYS A 42 24.19 14.76 -16.88
N LYS A 43 23.50 15.78 -16.37
CA LYS A 43 22.97 15.87 -14.98
C LYS A 43 22.00 14.74 -14.62
N ASN A 44 21.13 14.31 -15.55
CA ASN A 44 20.17 13.24 -15.32
C ASN A 44 20.87 11.87 -15.26
N LYS A 45 21.93 11.67 -16.05
CA LYS A 45 22.75 10.46 -15.98
C LYS A 45 23.47 10.31 -14.65
N ILE A 46 24.06 11.38 -14.11
CA ILE A 46 24.75 11.35 -12.81
C ILE A 46 23.76 11.02 -11.68
N ARG A 47 22.60 11.69 -11.65
CA ARG A 47 21.54 11.39 -10.66
C ARG A 47 21.10 9.92 -10.71
N MET A 48 20.90 9.39 -11.91
CA MET A 48 20.53 7.99 -12.11
C MET A 48 21.61 7.02 -11.59
N ILE A 49 22.89 7.30 -11.84
CA ILE A 49 24.01 6.49 -11.35
C ILE A 49 24.05 6.51 -9.81
N ILE A 50 23.96 7.68 -9.20
CA ILE A 50 23.97 7.84 -7.73
C ILE A 50 22.81 7.05 -7.12
N MET A 51 21.61 7.17 -7.69
CA MET A 51 20.43 6.45 -7.24
C MET A 51 20.60 4.93 -7.35
N LEU A 52 21.13 4.44 -8.48
CA LEU A 52 21.38 3.01 -8.66
C LEU A 52 22.42 2.49 -7.66
N ALA A 53 23.50 3.24 -7.44
CA ALA A 53 24.51 2.91 -6.45
C ALA A 53 23.92 2.85 -5.03
N ALA A 54 23.06 3.81 -4.67
CA ALA A 54 22.37 3.81 -3.39
C ALA A 54 21.44 2.60 -3.22
N LEU A 55 20.72 2.20 -4.27
CA LEU A 55 19.87 1.00 -4.24
C LEU A 55 20.68 -0.29 -4.08
N VAL A 56 21.81 -0.41 -4.78
CA VAL A 56 22.72 -1.56 -4.64
C VAL A 56 23.29 -1.60 -3.22
N LEU A 57 23.75 -0.46 -2.69
CA LEU A 57 24.26 -0.38 -1.33
C LEU A 57 23.19 -0.78 -0.31
N ALA A 58 21.98 -0.22 -0.41
CA ALA A 58 20.86 -0.60 0.45
C ALA A 58 20.57 -2.10 0.35
N HIS A 59 20.58 -2.66 -0.85
CA HIS A 59 20.37 -4.10 -1.04
C HIS A 59 21.45 -4.94 -0.32
N LEU A 60 22.72 -4.57 -0.45
CA LEU A 60 23.82 -5.26 0.24
C LEU A 60 23.69 -5.13 1.77
N VAL A 61 23.34 -3.95 2.28
CA VAL A 61 23.17 -3.69 3.71
C VAL A 61 22.01 -4.50 4.30
N PHE A 62 20.84 -4.52 3.67
CA PHE A 62 19.67 -5.21 4.21
C PHE A 62 19.69 -6.73 3.99
N PHE A 63 20.20 -7.20 2.84
CA PHE A 63 20.00 -8.59 2.44
C PHE A 63 21.28 -9.43 2.48
N ALA A 64 22.46 -8.84 2.32
CA ALA A 64 23.73 -9.58 2.33
C ALA A 64 24.40 -9.50 3.70
N TYR A 65 24.70 -8.29 4.18
CA TYR A 65 25.48 -8.05 5.38
C TYR A 65 24.97 -8.85 6.61
N PRO A 66 23.70 -8.76 7.04
CA PRO A 66 23.25 -9.50 8.22
C PRO A 66 23.36 -11.02 8.04
N VAL A 67 23.09 -11.55 6.84
CA VAL A 67 23.15 -12.99 6.57
C VAL A 67 24.58 -13.51 6.65
N PHE A 68 25.52 -12.85 5.98
CA PHE A 68 26.93 -13.24 6.02
C PHE A 68 27.53 -13.02 7.42
N ARG A 69 27.07 -12.01 8.15
CA ARG A 69 27.50 -11.77 9.53
C ARG A 69 27.07 -12.90 10.48
N ILE A 70 25.83 -13.37 10.34
CA ILE A 70 25.33 -14.54 11.06
C ILE A 70 26.13 -15.80 10.70
N CYS A 71 26.39 -16.05 9.42
CA CYS A 71 27.20 -17.20 8.98
C CYS A 71 28.61 -17.17 9.57
N TYR A 72 29.23 -15.97 9.62
CA TYR A 72 30.54 -15.77 10.23
C TYR A 72 30.54 -16.08 11.73
N TRP A 73 29.55 -15.56 12.48
CA TRP A 73 29.45 -15.83 13.91
C TRP A 73 29.21 -17.30 14.23
N LEU A 74 28.46 -18.01 13.38
CA LEU A 74 28.24 -19.46 13.45
C LEU A 74 29.41 -20.30 12.94
N GLN A 75 30.52 -19.67 12.55
CA GLN A 75 31.73 -20.32 12.04
C GLN A 75 31.50 -21.21 10.81
N PHE A 76 30.55 -20.85 9.95
CA PHE A 76 30.36 -21.54 8.68
C PHE A 76 31.55 -21.31 7.75
N SER A 77 31.93 -22.34 6.99
CA SER A 77 32.96 -22.22 5.96
C SER A 77 32.55 -21.19 4.91
N SER A 78 33.51 -20.63 4.17
CA SER A 78 33.22 -19.68 3.09
C SER A 78 32.27 -20.28 2.04
N LEU A 79 32.43 -21.56 1.72
CA LEU A 79 31.54 -22.26 0.79
C LEU A 79 30.12 -22.38 1.36
N ALA A 80 29.97 -22.81 2.61
CA ALA A 80 28.66 -22.90 3.25
C ALA A 80 27.98 -21.54 3.34
N SER A 81 28.73 -20.50 3.71
CA SER A 81 28.26 -19.11 3.76
C SER A 81 27.79 -18.61 2.40
N LEU A 82 28.48 -18.97 1.30
CA LEU A 82 28.05 -18.61 -0.06
C LEU A 82 26.79 -19.37 -0.48
N VAL A 83 26.72 -20.67 -0.20
CA VAL A 83 25.56 -21.52 -0.53
C VAL A 83 24.29 -21.05 0.19
N ILE A 84 24.40 -20.53 1.41
CA ILE A 84 23.27 -20.00 2.18
C ILE A 84 23.01 -18.52 1.83
N GLY A 85 24.06 -17.71 1.83
CA GLY A 85 23.98 -16.25 1.73
C GLY A 85 23.58 -15.75 0.36
N LEU A 86 24.09 -16.35 -0.73
CA LEU A 86 23.77 -15.91 -2.09
C LEU A 86 22.29 -16.09 -2.43
N PRO A 87 21.64 -17.25 -2.19
CA PRO A 87 20.22 -17.40 -2.47
C PRO A 87 19.34 -16.45 -1.67
N LEU A 88 19.65 -16.21 -0.39
CA LEU A 88 18.88 -15.27 0.45
C LEU A 88 19.05 -13.83 -0.02
N THR A 89 20.28 -13.41 -0.32
CA THR A 89 20.57 -12.07 -0.86
C THR A 89 19.82 -11.84 -2.17
N LEU A 90 19.91 -12.81 -3.09
CA LEU A 90 19.32 -12.71 -4.42
C LEU A 90 17.82 -13.07 -4.48
N SER A 91 17.23 -13.51 -3.36
CA SER A 91 15.85 -14.03 -3.30
C SER A 91 14.82 -13.04 -3.86
N GLN A 92 14.99 -11.73 -3.63
CA GLN A 92 14.08 -10.71 -4.15
C GLN A 92 14.17 -10.57 -5.67
N ILE A 93 15.38 -10.63 -6.22
CA ILE A 93 15.61 -10.48 -7.65
C ILE A 93 15.12 -11.74 -8.37
N LEU A 94 15.50 -12.91 -7.86
CA LEU A 94 15.16 -14.21 -8.44
C LEU A 94 13.66 -14.47 -8.39
N SER A 95 13.00 -14.29 -7.24
CA SER A 95 11.56 -14.54 -7.10
C SER A 95 10.72 -13.68 -8.05
N ARG A 96 11.08 -12.40 -8.20
CA ARG A 96 10.40 -11.46 -9.09
C ARG A 96 10.67 -11.76 -10.56
N TRP A 97 11.87 -12.19 -10.92
CA TRP A 97 12.20 -12.58 -12.29
C TRP A 97 11.48 -13.87 -12.68
N ILE A 98 11.53 -14.91 -11.85
CA ILE A 98 10.89 -16.21 -12.11
C ILE A 98 9.37 -16.07 -12.25
N MET A 99 8.72 -15.26 -11.41
CA MET A 99 7.27 -15.01 -11.47
C MET A 99 6.81 -14.34 -12.77
N ARG A 100 7.71 -13.66 -13.50
CA ARG A 100 7.38 -13.10 -14.82
C ARG A 100 7.24 -14.18 -15.89
N VAL A 101 7.99 -15.27 -15.73
CA VAL A 101 8.07 -16.36 -16.72
C VAL A 101 7.13 -17.50 -16.36
N PHE A 102 7.01 -17.83 -15.07
CA PHE A 102 6.27 -19.00 -14.58
C PHE A 102 5.31 -18.63 -13.44
N LYS A 103 4.01 -18.84 -13.67
CA LYS A 103 2.94 -18.66 -12.66
C LYS A 103 2.47 -20.01 -12.12
N THR A 104 3.30 -20.66 -11.31
CA THR A 104 2.97 -21.98 -10.70
C THR A 104 2.85 -21.86 -9.18
N LYS A 105 2.32 -22.90 -8.53
CA LYS A 105 2.25 -22.97 -7.06
C LYS A 105 3.63 -22.87 -6.41
N VAL A 106 4.65 -23.42 -7.06
CA VAL A 106 6.05 -23.38 -6.58
C VAL A 106 6.59 -21.97 -6.63
N THR A 107 6.45 -21.27 -7.76
CA THR A 107 6.95 -19.89 -7.90
C THR A 107 6.25 -18.93 -6.96
N ARG A 108 4.96 -19.14 -6.71
CA ARG A 108 4.22 -18.40 -5.67
C ARG A 108 4.74 -18.68 -4.25
N THR A 109 5.11 -19.92 -3.94
CA THR A 109 5.68 -20.26 -2.63
C THR A 109 7.06 -19.63 -2.44
N LEU A 110 7.92 -19.69 -3.46
CA LEU A 110 9.22 -19.00 -3.45
C LEU A 110 9.05 -17.48 -3.30
N ARG A 111 8.04 -16.90 -3.94
CA ARG A 111 7.69 -15.49 -3.78
C ARG A 111 7.31 -15.15 -2.34
N TYR A 112 6.47 -15.96 -1.69
CA TYR A 112 6.11 -15.74 -0.29
C TYR A 112 7.31 -15.86 0.67
N LEU A 113 8.20 -16.83 0.43
CA LEU A 113 9.43 -16.96 1.22
C LEU A 113 10.36 -15.75 1.03
N ALA A 114 10.53 -15.30 -0.21
CA ALA A 114 11.27 -14.09 -0.51
C ALA A 114 10.62 -12.88 0.17
N ASP A 115 9.32 -12.66 0.03
CA ASP A 115 8.63 -11.52 0.64
C ASP A 115 8.68 -11.57 2.18
N PHE A 116 8.63 -12.76 2.78
CA PHE A 116 8.87 -12.93 4.21
C PHE A 116 10.27 -12.49 4.61
N PHE A 117 11.30 -12.96 3.89
CA PHE A 117 12.69 -12.55 4.13
C PHE A 117 12.88 -11.04 3.95
N MET A 118 12.24 -10.45 2.93
CA MET A 118 12.23 -8.99 2.72
C MET A 118 11.61 -8.24 3.89
N GLY A 119 10.54 -8.79 4.46
CA GLY A 119 9.87 -8.16 5.58
C GLY A 119 10.66 -8.25 6.89
N ILE A 120 11.37 -9.35 7.16
CA ILE A 120 12.18 -9.50 8.38
C ILE A 120 13.58 -8.87 8.27
N SER A 121 14.08 -8.57 7.06
CA SER A 121 15.45 -8.10 6.86
C SER A 121 15.80 -6.82 7.64
N PRO A 122 14.91 -5.83 7.86
CA PRO A 122 15.21 -4.70 8.72
C PRO A 122 15.36 -5.10 10.19
N MET A 123 14.55 -6.05 10.67
CA MET A 123 14.66 -6.57 12.05
C MET A 123 15.96 -7.33 12.23
N LEU A 124 16.33 -8.13 11.23
CA LEU A 124 17.58 -8.87 11.23
C LEU A 124 18.77 -7.91 11.25
N LEU A 125 18.79 -6.89 10.39
CA LEU A 125 19.83 -5.88 10.39
C LEU A 125 19.98 -5.17 11.74
N LEU A 126 18.88 -4.70 12.33
CA LEU A 126 18.90 -4.04 13.63
C LEU A 126 19.37 -4.97 14.75
N SER A 127 18.90 -6.22 14.76
CA SER A 127 19.33 -7.22 15.74
C SER A 127 20.82 -7.55 15.61
N VAL A 128 21.35 -7.62 14.38
CA VAL A 128 22.78 -7.83 14.11
C VAL A 128 23.61 -6.65 14.61
N PHE A 129 23.20 -5.39 14.37
CA PHE A 129 23.92 -4.24 14.93
C PHE A 129 23.91 -4.18 16.46
N CYS A 130 22.78 -4.53 17.08
CA CYS A 130 22.71 -4.65 18.54
C CYS A 130 23.64 -5.76 19.04
N ALA A 131 23.59 -6.93 18.40
CA ALA A 131 24.44 -8.07 18.72
C ALA A 131 25.94 -7.75 18.55
N GLU A 132 26.33 -7.02 17.50
CA GLU A 132 27.71 -6.55 17.32
C GLU A 132 28.18 -5.70 18.49
N SER A 133 27.32 -4.80 18.97
CA SER A 133 27.64 -3.95 20.12
C SER A 133 27.83 -4.81 21.38
N LEU A 134 26.95 -5.78 21.62
CA LEU A 134 27.06 -6.69 22.76
C LEU A 134 28.32 -7.57 22.71
N ILE A 135 28.67 -8.08 21.52
CA ILE A 135 29.91 -8.85 21.30
C ILE A 135 31.13 -7.97 21.52
N PHE A 136 31.11 -6.72 21.03
CA PHE A 136 32.21 -5.76 21.21
C PHE A 136 32.51 -5.52 22.69
N PHE A 137 31.46 -5.38 23.51
CA PHE A 137 31.58 -5.27 24.97
C PHE A 137 31.75 -6.62 25.70
N LYS A 138 31.91 -7.73 24.96
CA LYS A 138 32.06 -9.10 25.50
C LYS A 138 30.91 -9.52 26.43
N LEU A 139 29.71 -9.01 26.18
CA LEU A 139 28.51 -9.33 26.95
C LEU A 139 27.83 -10.62 26.48
N VAL A 140 28.05 -11.03 25.22
CA VAL A 140 27.46 -12.22 24.61
C VAL A 140 28.46 -12.87 23.65
N GLU A 141 28.52 -14.20 23.65
CA GLU A 141 29.31 -14.97 22.69
C GLU A 141 28.72 -14.89 21.26
N PRO A 142 29.55 -14.85 20.21
CA PRO A 142 29.08 -14.71 18.83
C PRO A 142 28.02 -15.74 18.40
N ASN A 143 28.19 -17.02 18.78
CA ASN A 143 27.23 -18.08 18.47
C ASN A 143 25.85 -17.81 19.09
N HIS A 144 25.81 -17.40 20.36
CA HIS A 144 24.55 -17.08 21.04
C HIS A 144 23.90 -15.84 20.43
N ALA A 145 24.70 -14.81 20.14
CA ALA A 145 24.22 -13.60 19.49
C ALA A 145 23.62 -13.88 18.10
N ALA A 146 24.24 -14.77 17.31
CA ALA A 146 23.72 -15.20 16.02
C ALA A 146 22.35 -15.89 16.13
N VAL A 147 22.26 -16.90 17.00
CA VAL A 147 21.02 -17.65 17.22
C VAL A 147 19.91 -16.72 17.74
N CYS A 148 20.22 -15.85 18.72
CA CYS A 148 19.26 -14.89 19.26
C CYS A 148 18.76 -13.90 18.21
N SER A 149 19.63 -13.35 17.35
CA SER A 149 19.24 -12.44 16.27
C SER A 149 18.31 -13.10 15.25
N VAL A 150 18.57 -14.36 14.89
CA VAL A 150 17.68 -15.12 13.99
C VAL A 150 16.33 -15.38 14.67
N ILE A 151 16.33 -15.91 15.90
CA ILE A 151 15.09 -16.20 16.65
C ILE A 151 14.26 -14.93 16.80
N PHE A 152 14.86 -13.83 17.27
CA PHE A 152 14.20 -12.54 17.43
C PHE A 152 13.55 -12.08 16.12
N SER A 153 14.32 -12.07 15.03
CA SER A 153 13.83 -11.57 13.73
C SER A 153 12.67 -12.40 13.18
N PHE A 154 12.74 -13.73 13.32
CA PHE A 154 11.65 -14.62 12.92
C PHE A 154 10.43 -14.45 13.82
N SER A 155 10.61 -14.37 15.15
CA SER A 155 9.51 -14.14 16.11
C SER A 155 8.77 -12.83 15.80
N ILE A 156 9.50 -11.73 15.56
CA ILE A 156 8.90 -10.45 15.16
C ILE A 156 8.23 -10.57 13.78
N GLY A 157 8.83 -11.29 12.84
CA GLY A 157 8.24 -11.56 11.52
C GLY A 157 6.90 -12.29 11.60
N PHE A 158 6.82 -13.36 12.41
CA PHE A 158 5.58 -14.12 12.61
C PHE A 158 4.51 -13.29 13.34
N PHE A 159 4.91 -12.51 14.36
CA PHE A 159 4.02 -11.54 14.99
C PHE A 159 3.52 -10.50 13.97
N GLY A 160 4.38 -10.06 13.06
CA GLY A 160 4.01 -9.16 11.98
C GLY A 160 3.00 -9.78 10.99
N ILE A 161 3.17 -11.05 10.63
CA ILE A 161 2.20 -11.80 9.81
C ILE A 161 0.85 -11.88 10.53
N TYR A 162 0.85 -12.15 11.82
CA TYR A 162 -0.36 -12.20 12.63
C TYR A 162 -1.09 -10.86 12.57
N ASN A 163 -0.41 -9.74 12.83
CA ASN A 163 -0.98 -8.40 12.76
C ASN A 163 -1.54 -8.04 11.37
N ALA A 164 -0.88 -8.49 10.30
CA ALA A 164 -1.34 -8.28 8.91
C ALA A 164 -2.50 -9.20 8.49
N SER A 165 -2.75 -10.28 9.23
CA SER A 165 -3.76 -11.29 8.89
C SER A 165 -5.11 -11.02 9.53
N PHE A 166 -5.14 -10.23 10.62
CA PHE A 166 -6.33 -9.94 11.41
C PHE A 166 -6.48 -8.43 11.57
N PRO A 167 -7.15 -7.76 10.62
CA PRO A 167 -7.45 -6.35 10.74
C PRO A 167 -8.25 -6.07 12.02
N ILE A 168 -7.85 -5.03 12.74
CA ILE A 168 -8.57 -4.55 13.92
C ILE A 168 -9.66 -3.57 13.50
N VAL A 169 -10.75 -3.50 14.27
CA VAL A 169 -11.77 -2.46 14.07
C VAL A 169 -11.33 -1.20 14.80
N ARG A 170 -10.97 -0.15 14.05
CA ARG A 170 -10.65 1.18 14.58
C ARG A 170 -11.93 2.01 14.60
N ARG A 171 -12.32 2.54 15.76
CA ARG A 171 -13.53 3.38 15.89
C ARG A 171 -13.15 4.86 15.91
N VAL A 172 -13.80 5.65 15.07
CA VAL A 172 -13.67 7.11 15.00
C VAL A 172 -15.03 7.71 15.28
N HIS A 173 -15.09 8.50 16.36
CA HIS A 173 -16.29 9.21 16.75
C HIS A 173 -16.12 10.70 16.42
N LEU A 174 -17.11 11.27 15.75
CA LEU A 174 -17.16 12.69 15.43
C LEU A 174 -18.59 13.19 15.67
N ASP A 175 -18.70 14.47 16.00
CA ASP A 175 -19.99 15.15 16.14
C ASP A 175 -20.20 16.06 14.93
N SER A 176 -21.45 16.16 14.46
CA SER A 176 -21.81 17.03 13.35
C SER A 176 -23.23 17.55 13.48
N SER A 177 -23.40 18.88 13.36
CA SER A 177 -24.71 19.52 13.21
C SER A 177 -25.23 19.45 11.77
N MET A 178 -24.39 19.04 10.80
CA MET A 178 -24.72 19.00 9.37
C MET A 178 -25.46 17.72 8.98
N THR A 179 -25.46 16.70 9.84
CA THR A 179 -26.23 15.46 9.66
C THR A 179 -27.58 15.57 10.38
N LYS A 180 -28.69 15.24 9.72
CA LYS A 180 -30.05 15.22 10.28
C LYS A 180 -30.29 14.05 11.23
N THR A 181 -29.57 12.94 11.08
CA THR A 181 -29.54 11.81 12.02
C THR A 181 -28.11 11.27 12.16
N ASN A 182 -27.87 10.38 13.12
CA ASN A 182 -26.60 9.68 13.22
C ASN A 182 -26.25 9.00 11.89
N LEU A 183 -24.95 9.01 11.57
CA LEU A 183 -24.39 8.40 10.38
C LEU A 183 -23.31 7.38 10.78
N ARG A 184 -23.46 6.14 10.33
CA ARG A 184 -22.49 5.06 10.54
C ARG A 184 -22.01 4.50 9.23
N PHE A 185 -20.70 4.57 8.97
CA PHE A 185 -20.09 3.97 7.78
C PHE A 185 -18.74 3.34 8.09
N VAL A 186 -18.28 2.46 7.20
CA VAL A 186 -16.97 1.82 7.33
C VAL A 186 -16.06 2.28 6.21
N GLN A 187 -14.81 2.56 6.52
CA GLN A 187 -13.72 2.72 5.58
C GLN A 187 -12.83 1.48 5.57
N ILE A 188 -12.48 1.02 4.37
CA ILE A 188 -11.30 0.20 4.13
C ILE A 188 -10.41 0.91 3.10
N SER A 189 -9.12 0.69 3.19
CA SER A 189 -8.14 1.22 2.24
C SER A 189 -7.05 0.19 1.96
N ASP A 190 -6.34 0.30 0.84
CA ASP A 190 -5.08 -0.43 0.61
C ASP A 190 -5.23 -1.93 0.88
N VAL A 191 -6.27 -2.53 0.31
CA VAL A 191 -6.57 -3.96 0.49
C VAL A 191 -5.60 -4.80 -0.33
N HIS A 192 -5.18 -4.28 -1.50
CA HIS A 192 -4.20 -4.91 -2.41
C HIS A 192 -4.55 -6.35 -2.79
N ILE A 193 -5.78 -6.61 -3.26
CA ILE A 193 -6.17 -7.94 -3.78
C ILE A 193 -5.29 -8.30 -4.98
N GLY A 194 -4.69 -9.48 -4.94
CA GLY A 194 -3.58 -9.89 -5.81
C GLY A 194 -2.35 -10.19 -4.97
N SER A 195 -1.89 -9.21 -4.19
CA SER A 195 -0.94 -9.42 -3.09
C SER A 195 -1.62 -10.10 -1.89
N ARG A 196 -2.85 -9.68 -1.57
CA ARG A 196 -3.75 -10.34 -0.62
C ARG A 196 -4.69 -11.29 -1.35
N SER A 197 -5.03 -12.38 -0.66
CA SER A 197 -5.89 -13.43 -1.22
C SER A 197 -7.38 -13.08 -1.12
N ARG A 198 -8.20 -13.67 -1.99
CA ARG A 198 -9.67 -13.74 -1.83
C ARG A 198 -10.12 -14.12 -0.41
N LYS A 199 -9.42 -15.07 0.24
CA LYS A 199 -9.77 -15.50 1.61
C LYS A 199 -9.61 -14.37 2.63
N PHE A 200 -8.64 -13.49 2.43
CA PHE A 200 -8.47 -12.30 3.26
C PHE A 200 -9.64 -11.34 3.06
N LEU A 201 -10.04 -11.08 1.81
CA LEU A 201 -11.21 -10.24 1.52
C LEU A 201 -12.48 -10.78 2.17
N VAL A 202 -12.75 -12.08 2.07
CA VAL A 202 -13.92 -12.72 2.71
C VAL A 202 -13.95 -12.43 4.21
N LYS A 203 -12.82 -12.56 4.91
CA LYS A 203 -12.74 -12.25 6.35
C LYS A 203 -13.01 -10.78 6.66
N VAL A 204 -12.44 -9.87 5.85
CA VAL A 204 -12.68 -8.43 5.98
C VAL A 204 -14.16 -8.11 5.80
N ILE A 205 -14.78 -8.59 4.73
CA ILE A 205 -16.21 -8.35 4.47
C ILE A 205 -17.09 -8.93 5.59
N GLN A 206 -16.77 -10.12 6.11
CA GLN A 206 -17.49 -10.69 7.25
C GLN A 206 -17.42 -9.80 8.49
N GLN A 207 -16.26 -9.22 8.80
CA GLN A 207 -16.14 -8.27 9.91
C GLN A 207 -16.96 -7.01 9.65
N ILE A 208 -16.90 -6.44 8.44
CA ILE A 208 -17.67 -5.23 8.06
C ILE A 208 -19.17 -5.47 8.23
N ARG A 209 -19.67 -6.62 7.79
CA ARG A 209 -21.10 -6.97 7.90
C ARG A 209 -21.59 -6.97 9.35
N LEU A 210 -20.76 -7.37 10.30
CA LEU A 210 -21.08 -7.33 11.73
C LEU A 210 -21.18 -5.90 12.29
N LEU A 211 -20.54 -4.93 11.65
CA LEU A 211 -20.57 -3.53 12.05
C LEU A 211 -21.84 -2.80 11.58
N LYS A 212 -22.62 -3.41 10.66
CA LYS A 212 -23.87 -2.88 10.09
C LYS A 212 -23.74 -1.42 9.61
N PRO A 213 -22.81 -1.11 8.69
CA PRO A 213 -22.67 0.24 8.15
C PRO A 213 -23.81 0.59 7.18
N GLU A 214 -24.11 1.87 7.05
CA GLU A 214 -24.99 2.42 6.01
C GLU A 214 -24.33 2.35 4.63
N PHE A 215 -23.00 2.42 4.56
CA PHE A 215 -22.21 2.19 3.34
C PHE A 215 -20.76 1.80 3.65
N LEU A 216 -20.10 1.21 2.66
CA LEU A 216 -18.66 0.96 2.68
C LEU A 216 -17.93 1.97 1.79
N ALA A 217 -16.94 2.66 2.33
CA ALA A 217 -16.02 3.51 1.60
C ALA A 217 -14.68 2.79 1.37
N ILE A 218 -14.26 2.65 0.12
CA ILE A 218 -12.97 2.10 -0.27
C ILE A 218 -12.09 3.23 -0.80
N THR A 219 -11.04 3.59 -0.07
CA THR A 219 -10.21 4.77 -0.38
C THR A 219 -8.95 4.43 -1.19
N GLY A 220 -9.12 3.65 -2.26
CA GLY A 220 -8.06 3.30 -3.22
C GLY A 220 -7.21 2.09 -2.86
N ASP A 221 -6.39 1.67 -3.82
CA ASP A 221 -5.49 0.51 -3.75
C ASP A 221 -6.21 -0.77 -3.27
N PHE A 222 -7.39 -1.00 -3.81
CA PHE A 222 -8.16 -2.21 -3.60
C PHE A 222 -7.59 -3.39 -4.39
N ILE A 223 -7.10 -3.16 -5.61
CA ILE A 223 -6.53 -4.17 -6.52
C ILE A 223 -5.05 -3.89 -6.79
N ASP A 224 -4.21 -4.92 -6.69
CA ASP A 224 -2.74 -4.85 -6.83
C ASP A 224 -2.20 -5.91 -7.83
N SER A 225 -3.05 -6.36 -8.75
CA SER A 225 -2.64 -7.23 -9.87
C SER A 225 -3.63 -7.11 -11.01
N SER A 226 -3.11 -7.10 -12.22
CA SER A 226 -3.93 -7.26 -13.42
C SER A 226 -4.58 -8.65 -13.51
N GLY A 227 -5.77 -8.69 -14.11
CA GLY A 227 -6.47 -9.94 -14.41
C GLY A 227 -7.11 -10.66 -13.22
N ILE A 228 -7.28 -9.99 -12.06
CA ILE A 228 -8.04 -10.55 -10.92
C ILE A 228 -9.48 -10.82 -11.34
N ASP A 229 -9.93 -12.07 -11.24
CA ASP A 229 -11.28 -12.46 -11.69
C ASP A 229 -12.38 -11.86 -10.80
N ALA A 230 -13.56 -11.54 -11.36
CA ALA A 230 -14.68 -11.02 -10.58
C ALA A 230 -15.12 -11.97 -9.46
N ASN A 231 -14.94 -13.28 -9.63
CA ASN A 231 -15.21 -14.29 -8.62
C ASN A 231 -14.28 -14.19 -7.41
N GLU A 232 -13.11 -13.57 -7.54
CA GLU A 232 -12.21 -13.29 -6.41
C GLU A 232 -12.73 -12.14 -5.53
N LEU A 233 -13.60 -11.30 -6.08
CA LEU A 233 -14.14 -10.11 -5.42
C LEU A 233 -15.62 -10.28 -5.03
N VAL A 234 -16.25 -11.40 -5.39
CA VAL A 234 -17.69 -11.66 -5.21
C VAL A 234 -18.18 -11.51 -3.78
N SER A 235 -17.29 -11.61 -2.77
CA SER A 235 -17.66 -11.36 -1.38
C SER A 235 -18.19 -9.95 -1.15
N LEU A 236 -17.84 -8.96 -1.99
CA LEU A 236 -18.43 -7.62 -1.93
C LEU A 236 -19.97 -7.65 -1.99
N LYS A 237 -20.55 -8.59 -2.76
CA LYS A 237 -22.01 -8.77 -2.88
C LYS A 237 -22.68 -9.30 -1.60
N GLN A 238 -21.92 -9.62 -0.55
CA GLN A 238 -22.45 -10.06 0.74
C GLN A 238 -22.81 -8.88 1.66
N LEU A 239 -22.52 -7.64 1.25
CA LEU A 239 -22.91 -6.44 1.97
C LEU A 239 -24.26 -5.94 1.45
N ASP A 240 -25.18 -5.70 2.38
CA ASP A 240 -26.52 -5.17 2.10
C ASP A 240 -26.54 -3.63 2.05
N CYS A 241 -25.41 -3.01 1.72
CA CYS A 241 -25.23 -1.55 1.69
C CYS A 241 -24.44 -1.13 0.44
N PRO A 242 -24.60 0.12 -0.05
CA PRO A 242 -23.79 0.62 -1.16
C PRO A 242 -22.30 0.62 -0.83
N ILE A 243 -21.48 0.40 -1.86
CA ILE A 243 -20.02 0.41 -1.77
C ILE A 243 -19.51 1.52 -2.67
N TYR A 244 -18.88 2.53 -2.08
CA TYR A 244 -18.22 3.62 -2.78
C TYR A 244 -16.73 3.34 -2.88
N LEU A 245 -16.13 3.61 -4.04
CA LEU A 245 -14.69 3.45 -4.25
C LEU A 245 -14.13 4.63 -5.03
N VAL A 246 -13.04 5.20 -4.51
CA VAL A 246 -12.10 6.01 -5.29
C VAL A 246 -10.90 5.15 -5.65
N ILE A 247 -10.31 5.39 -6.81
CA ILE A 247 -9.13 4.63 -7.24
C ILE A 247 -7.89 5.07 -6.46
N GLY A 248 -6.92 4.19 -6.31
CA GLY A 248 -5.57 4.54 -5.89
C GLY A 248 -4.60 4.50 -7.06
N ASN A 249 -3.32 4.58 -6.74
CA ASN A 249 -2.29 4.53 -7.78
C ASN A 249 -2.05 3.11 -8.30
N HIS A 250 -2.35 2.07 -7.53
CA HIS A 250 -2.15 0.69 -7.96
C HIS A 250 -3.10 0.28 -9.06
N GLU A 251 -4.38 0.68 -8.98
CA GLU A 251 -5.31 0.44 -10.09
C GLU A 251 -4.82 1.10 -11.39
N ARG A 252 -4.19 2.28 -11.31
CA ARG A 252 -3.59 2.96 -12.46
C ARG A 252 -2.34 2.28 -13.01
N TYR A 253 -1.59 1.60 -12.15
CA TYR A 253 -0.38 0.89 -12.56
C TYR A 253 -0.71 -0.41 -13.29
N GLU A 254 -1.87 -1.01 -13.01
CA GLU A 254 -2.39 -2.23 -13.63
C GLU A 254 -3.38 -1.94 -14.79
N ASP A 255 -4.50 -2.66 -14.86
CA ASP A 255 -5.52 -2.61 -15.91
C ASP A 255 -6.74 -1.77 -15.48
N LEU A 256 -6.50 -0.47 -15.20
CA LEU A 256 -7.46 0.46 -14.58
C LEU A 256 -8.90 0.35 -15.08
N GLU A 257 -9.12 0.51 -16.39
CA GLU A 257 -10.47 0.55 -16.95
C GLU A 257 -11.16 -0.81 -16.83
N GLN A 258 -10.42 -1.92 -17.00
CA GLN A 258 -10.94 -3.27 -16.79
C GLN A 258 -11.24 -3.56 -15.31
N ILE A 259 -10.44 -3.02 -14.38
CA ILE A 259 -10.71 -3.08 -12.94
C ILE A 259 -12.00 -2.35 -12.62
N ILE A 260 -12.17 -1.13 -13.14
CA ILE A 260 -13.38 -0.30 -12.94
C ILE A 260 -14.62 -1.03 -13.45
N GLU A 261 -14.61 -1.56 -14.68
CA GLU A 261 -15.74 -2.30 -15.25
C GLU A 261 -16.11 -3.50 -14.38
N ARG A 262 -15.11 -4.23 -13.89
CA ARG A 262 -15.31 -5.40 -13.04
C ARG A 262 -15.92 -5.04 -11.69
N LEU A 263 -15.43 -3.98 -11.04
CA LEU A 263 -15.97 -3.49 -9.77
C LEU A 263 -17.41 -2.99 -9.94
N LYS A 264 -17.70 -2.25 -11.03
CA LYS A 264 -19.06 -1.84 -11.39
C LYS A 264 -19.99 -3.04 -11.57
N SER A 265 -19.54 -4.11 -12.23
CA SER A 265 -20.32 -5.36 -12.39
C SER A 265 -20.70 -6.04 -11.07
N LEU A 266 -19.97 -5.73 -9.99
CA LEU A 266 -20.21 -6.22 -8.64
C LEU A 266 -21.08 -5.29 -7.80
N GLY A 267 -21.56 -4.17 -8.37
CA GLY A 267 -22.38 -3.18 -7.68
C GLY A 267 -21.59 -2.08 -6.97
N VAL A 268 -20.27 -1.98 -7.21
CA VAL A 268 -19.45 -0.91 -6.61
C VAL A 268 -19.66 0.40 -7.38
N ILE A 269 -19.96 1.46 -6.64
CA ILE A 269 -20.10 2.82 -7.14
C ILE A 269 -18.72 3.47 -7.18
N ILE A 270 -18.21 3.67 -8.39
CA ILE A 270 -16.90 4.29 -8.62
C ILE A 270 -17.06 5.80 -8.66
N LEU A 271 -16.38 6.50 -7.75
CA LEU A 271 -16.32 7.96 -7.72
C LEU A 271 -14.97 8.42 -8.28
N ARG A 272 -15.01 9.21 -9.37
CA ARG A 272 -13.83 9.78 -10.04
C ARG A 272 -14.18 11.18 -10.49
N SER A 273 -13.79 12.17 -9.71
CA SER A 273 -14.22 13.57 -9.88
C SER A 273 -15.75 13.67 -9.94
N SER A 274 -16.43 13.01 -9.00
CA SER A 274 -17.90 12.92 -8.99
C SER A 274 -18.46 12.86 -7.58
N CYS A 275 -19.75 13.19 -7.46
CA CYS A 275 -20.48 13.23 -6.19
C CYS A 275 -21.62 12.21 -6.18
N SER A 276 -22.02 11.78 -4.98
CA SER A 276 -23.19 10.96 -4.71
C SER A 276 -23.91 11.46 -3.46
N PHE A 277 -25.24 11.36 -3.45
CA PHE A 277 -26.10 11.81 -2.36
C PHE A 277 -26.90 10.61 -1.83
N PRO A 278 -26.28 9.71 -1.02
CA PRO A 278 -26.98 8.56 -0.44
C PRO A 278 -28.11 8.95 0.52
N ARG A 279 -28.07 10.17 1.06
CA ARG A 279 -29.09 10.74 1.95
C ARG A 279 -29.26 12.23 1.60
N GLU A 280 -30.36 12.82 2.03
CA GLU A 280 -30.60 14.27 1.87
C GLU A 280 -29.60 15.14 2.63
N ASP A 281 -28.94 14.59 3.65
CA ASP A 281 -28.04 15.28 4.57
C ASP A 281 -26.58 14.83 4.43
N LEU A 282 -26.26 14.11 3.35
CA LEU A 282 -24.93 13.55 3.10
C LEU A 282 -24.54 13.66 1.62
N GLN A 283 -23.43 14.35 1.38
CA GLN A 283 -22.73 14.35 0.10
C GLN A 283 -21.43 13.53 0.21
N ILE A 284 -21.28 12.50 -0.61
CA ILE A 284 -20.02 11.78 -0.78
C ILE A 284 -19.36 12.27 -2.06
N ILE A 285 -18.12 12.75 -1.95
CA ILE A 285 -17.31 13.27 -3.04
C ILE A 285 -16.12 12.34 -3.23
N GLY A 286 -15.85 11.92 -4.47
CA GLY A 286 -14.65 11.15 -4.77
C GLY A 286 -13.79 11.83 -5.82
N ILE A 287 -12.49 11.93 -5.55
CA ILE A 287 -11.48 12.56 -6.41
C ILE A 287 -10.65 11.50 -7.12
N ASP A 288 -10.28 11.75 -8.38
CA ASP A 288 -9.48 10.83 -9.17
C ASP A 288 -8.00 10.84 -8.69
N ASP A 289 -7.35 9.66 -8.58
CA ASP A 289 -5.97 9.61 -8.07
C ASP A 289 -5.01 10.31 -9.03
N LYS A 290 -4.17 11.20 -8.52
CA LYS A 290 -3.06 11.79 -9.27
C LYS A 290 -2.01 12.26 -8.28
N ASP A 291 -0.74 12.02 -8.59
CA ASP A 291 0.35 12.58 -7.81
C ASP A 291 0.57 14.05 -8.18
N ASP A 292 -0.34 14.89 -7.73
CA ASP A 292 -0.33 16.34 -7.90
C ASP A 292 -0.80 16.97 -6.58
N PRO A 293 0.04 17.75 -5.88
CA PRO A 293 -0.35 18.40 -4.62
C PRO A 293 -1.59 19.30 -4.74
N LEU A 294 -1.89 19.78 -5.95
CA LEU A 294 -3.05 20.64 -6.24
C LEU A 294 -4.26 19.85 -6.75
N GLN A 295 -4.21 18.51 -6.80
CA GLN A 295 -5.29 17.69 -7.37
C GLN A 295 -6.64 17.97 -6.68
N VAL A 296 -6.63 17.97 -5.34
CA VAL A 296 -7.85 18.22 -4.55
C VAL A 296 -8.43 19.60 -4.84
N GLU A 297 -7.58 20.63 -4.88
CA GLU A 297 -8.01 22.00 -5.18
C GLU A 297 -8.63 22.11 -6.58
N LYS A 298 -7.97 21.53 -7.59
CA LYS A 298 -8.43 21.57 -8.98
C LYS A 298 -9.77 20.85 -9.17
N GLU A 299 -9.93 19.67 -8.59
CA GLU A 299 -11.17 18.90 -8.74
C GLU A 299 -12.33 19.50 -7.95
N LEU A 300 -12.11 19.93 -6.70
CA LEU A 300 -13.16 20.56 -5.91
C LEU A 300 -13.65 21.87 -6.54
N ALA A 301 -12.79 22.60 -7.26
CA ALA A 301 -13.21 23.79 -8.02
C ALA A 301 -14.19 23.49 -9.17
N THR A 302 -14.32 22.22 -9.58
CA THR A 302 -15.23 21.79 -10.66
C THR A 302 -16.48 21.07 -10.15
N LEU A 303 -16.55 20.80 -8.84
CA LEU A 303 -17.63 20.07 -8.21
C LEU A 303 -18.49 21.03 -7.40
N ASP A 304 -19.80 20.79 -7.41
CA ASP A 304 -20.73 21.53 -6.59
C ASP A 304 -20.73 20.96 -5.16
N ILE A 305 -20.21 21.72 -4.20
CA ILE A 305 -20.09 21.29 -2.80
C ILE A 305 -21.17 21.94 -1.98
N ASP A 306 -22.15 21.16 -1.55
CA ASP A 306 -23.27 21.66 -0.76
C ASP A 306 -22.81 21.93 0.67
N GLN A 307 -22.76 23.22 1.02
CA GLN A 307 -22.32 23.71 2.32
C GLN A 307 -23.37 23.54 3.43
N ASN A 308 -24.58 23.05 3.11
CA ASN A 308 -25.68 22.91 4.07
C ASN A 308 -25.85 21.49 4.61
N ILE A 309 -25.09 20.53 4.08
CA ILE A 309 -25.17 19.12 4.45
C ILE A 309 -23.78 18.56 4.76
N PHE A 310 -23.72 17.36 5.34
CA PHE A 310 -22.43 16.76 5.67
C PHE A 310 -21.68 16.31 4.40
N SER A 311 -20.48 16.81 4.19
CA SER A 311 -19.62 16.46 3.06
C SER A 311 -18.49 15.51 3.48
N LEU A 312 -18.47 14.34 2.85
CA LEU A 312 -17.43 13.31 2.98
C LEU A 312 -16.60 13.26 1.70
N LEU A 313 -15.34 13.71 1.77
CA LEU A 313 -14.38 13.58 0.67
C LEU A 313 -13.58 12.28 0.79
N MET A 314 -13.65 11.46 -0.25
CA MET A 314 -12.81 10.29 -0.46
C MET A 314 -11.69 10.64 -1.45
N TYR A 315 -10.44 10.44 -1.02
CA TYR A 315 -9.29 10.58 -1.91
C TYR A 315 -8.14 9.71 -1.40
N HIS A 316 -7.50 8.93 -2.28
CA HIS A 316 -6.55 7.91 -1.87
C HIS A 316 -5.32 8.49 -1.15
N ARG A 317 -4.74 9.58 -1.68
CA ARG A 317 -3.54 10.22 -1.11
C ARG A 317 -3.93 11.23 -0.03
N PRO A 318 -3.27 11.26 1.14
CA PRO A 318 -3.57 12.22 2.19
C PRO A 318 -2.92 13.59 1.90
N MET A 319 -3.24 14.20 0.76
CA MET A 319 -2.75 15.51 0.31
C MET A 319 -3.91 16.46 0.04
N GLY A 320 -3.68 17.77 0.10
CA GLY A 320 -4.72 18.77 -0.21
C GLY A 320 -5.76 18.98 0.90
N PHE A 321 -5.46 18.57 2.14
CA PHE A 321 -6.38 18.73 3.28
C PHE A 321 -6.75 20.21 3.51
N GLU A 322 -5.79 21.13 3.36
CA GLU A 322 -6.08 22.57 3.46
C GLU A 322 -7.06 23.05 2.39
N SER A 323 -6.95 22.53 1.17
CA SER A 323 -7.86 22.89 0.07
C SER A 323 -9.25 22.29 0.32
N ALA A 324 -9.34 21.06 0.84
CA ALA A 324 -10.60 20.46 1.27
C ALA A 324 -11.27 21.30 2.38
N GLN A 325 -10.50 21.75 3.38
CA GLN A 325 -11.02 22.62 4.43
C GLN A 325 -11.54 23.96 3.91
N LYS A 326 -10.83 24.57 2.94
CA LYS A 326 -11.25 25.84 2.30
C LYS A 326 -12.54 25.67 1.49
N ALA A 327 -12.73 24.50 0.88
CA ALA A 327 -13.95 24.14 0.16
C ALA A 327 -15.12 23.72 1.08
N GLY A 328 -14.93 23.78 2.41
CA GLY A 328 -15.99 23.46 3.38
C GLY A 328 -16.21 21.97 3.61
N ILE A 329 -15.25 21.11 3.24
CA ILE A 329 -15.34 19.66 3.47
C ILE A 329 -15.31 19.34 4.97
N ASN A 330 -16.32 18.60 5.46
CA ASN A 330 -16.42 18.26 6.87
C ASN A 330 -15.48 17.11 7.27
N LEU A 331 -15.38 16.08 6.43
CA LEU A 331 -14.49 14.95 6.66
C LEU A 331 -13.83 14.49 5.35
N MET A 332 -12.50 14.42 5.35
CA MET A 332 -11.70 13.79 4.32
C MET A 332 -11.18 12.43 4.83
N ILE A 333 -11.28 11.39 4.01
CA ILE A 333 -10.74 10.06 4.32
C ILE A 333 -9.78 9.59 3.23
N SER A 334 -8.62 9.07 3.65
CA SER A 334 -7.50 8.67 2.79
C SER A 334 -6.80 7.39 3.28
N GLY A 335 -5.90 6.86 2.47
CA GLY A 335 -5.01 5.73 2.80
C GLY A 335 -3.58 5.98 2.33
N HIS A 336 -3.05 5.12 1.47
CA HIS A 336 -1.79 5.26 0.71
C HIS A 336 -0.49 5.11 1.51
N THR A 337 -0.41 5.65 2.73
CA THR A 337 0.87 5.72 3.46
C THR A 337 1.29 4.40 4.11
N HIS A 338 0.33 3.49 4.32
CA HIS A 338 0.46 2.27 5.12
C HIS A 338 1.03 2.47 6.55
N ASN A 339 1.14 3.70 7.04
CA ASN A 339 1.98 4.06 8.20
C ASN A 339 3.41 3.47 8.12
N GLY A 340 3.95 3.35 6.90
CA GLY A 340 5.24 2.73 6.65
C GLY A 340 5.35 1.25 7.02
N GLN A 341 4.22 0.52 7.07
CA GLN A 341 3.99 -0.94 7.21
C GLN A 341 4.90 -1.75 8.17
N ILE A 342 6.21 -1.70 7.98
CA ILE A 342 7.25 -2.47 8.65
C ILE A 342 8.26 -1.50 9.27
N PHE A 343 8.44 -1.55 10.59
CA PHE A 343 9.49 -0.81 11.28
C PHE A 343 10.88 -1.16 10.69
N PRO A 344 11.82 -0.22 10.58
CA PRO A 344 11.74 1.19 10.97
C PRO A 344 11.24 2.12 9.85
N PHE A 345 10.66 1.60 8.75
CA PHE A 345 10.22 2.45 7.64
C PHE A 345 9.15 3.45 8.04
N ASN A 346 8.31 3.12 9.04
CA ASN A 346 7.39 4.06 9.68
C ASN A 346 8.09 5.35 10.18
N LEU A 347 9.35 5.29 10.63
CA LEU A 347 10.12 6.48 11.03
C LEU A 347 10.58 7.32 9.82
N ILE A 348 10.91 6.65 8.71
CA ILE A 348 11.36 7.31 7.48
C ILE A 348 10.18 8.04 6.82
N VAL A 349 9.04 7.37 6.70
CA VAL A 349 7.85 7.94 6.06
C VAL A 349 7.22 9.08 6.89
N ARG A 350 7.45 9.13 8.21
CA ARG A 350 7.09 10.30 9.04
C ARG A 350 7.72 11.60 8.56
N GLY A 351 8.93 11.54 7.98
CA GLY A 351 9.58 12.71 7.39
C GLY A 351 9.11 13.04 5.98
N ALA A 352 8.53 12.07 5.27
CA ALA A 352 8.09 12.22 3.89
C ALA A 352 6.62 12.65 3.76
N PHE A 353 5.76 12.21 4.67
CA PHE A 353 4.33 12.51 4.66
C PHE A 353 3.94 13.40 5.83
N ARG A 354 3.22 14.48 5.52
CA ARG A 354 2.67 15.39 6.54
C ARG A 354 1.58 14.73 7.38
N TYR A 355 0.74 13.91 6.74
CA TYR A 355 -0.35 13.17 7.38
C TYR A 355 -0.08 11.68 7.16
N LEU A 356 0.21 10.97 8.25
CA LEU A 356 0.68 9.60 8.19
C LEU A 356 -0.40 8.59 8.54
N ALA A 357 -1.08 8.75 9.68
CA ALA A 357 -2.08 7.80 10.15
C ALA A 357 -2.95 8.42 11.25
N GLY A 358 -4.23 8.03 11.28
CA GLY A 358 -5.19 8.44 12.31
C GLY A 358 -5.95 9.72 11.96
N LEU A 359 -6.64 10.26 12.96
CA LEU A 359 -7.50 11.44 12.83
C LEU A 359 -6.70 12.72 13.08
N TYR A 360 -6.73 13.61 12.10
CA TYR A 360 -6.21 14.97 12.14
C TYR A 360 -7.38 15.95 12.19
N ARG A 361 -7.45 16.75 13.25
CA ARG A 361 -8.50 17.76 13.41
C ARG A 361 -8.05 19.08 12.80
N GLY A 362 -8.78 19.56 11.79
CA GLY A 362 -8.62 20.88 11.22
C GLY A 362 -9.56 21.89 11.91
N LYS A 363 -9.52 23.14 11.44
CA LYS A 363 -10.36 24.24 11.95
C LYS A 363 -11.83 24.10 11.56
N THR A 364 -12.07 23.61 10.34
CA THR A 364 -13.40 23.58 9.69
C THR A 364 -13.77 22.19 9.16
N GLY A 365 -12.86 21.22 9.28
CA GLY A 365 -13.03 19.86 8.79
C GLY A 365 -11.95 18.96 9.35
N ASN A 366 -12.13 17.65 9.22
CA ASN A 366 -11.20 16.64 9.72
C ASN A 366 -10.61 15.81 8.58
N LEU A 367 -9.43 15.25 8.77
CA LEU A 367 -8.82 14.26 7.90
C LEU A 367 -8.59 12.98 8.68
N TYR A 368 -8.99 11.84 8.14
CA TYR A 368 -8.55 10.54 8.64
C TYR A 368 -7.67 9.84 7.60
N VAL A 369 -6.48 9.42 8.02
CA VAL A 369 -5.57 8.63 7.18
C VAL A 369 -5.53 7.20 7.71
N SER A 370 -6.00 6.27 6.90
CA SER A 370 -5.97 4.85 7.22
C SER A 370 -4.55 4.29 7.10
N GLN A 371 -4.20 3.39 8.01
CA GLN A 371 -2.94 2.62 7.92
C GLN A 371 -3.01 1.50 6.86
N GLY A 372 -4.16 1.31 6.22
CA GLY A 372 -4.43 0.26 5.25
C GLY A 372 -5.02 -0.99 5.92
N THR A 373 -5.90 -1.65 5.17
CA THR A 373 -6.59 -2.88 5.58
C THR A 373 -5.70 -4.08 5.27
N GLY A 374 -5.18 -4.12 4.05
CA GLY A 374 -4.30 -5.17 3.55
C GLY A 374 -2.83 -4.85 3.81
N THR A 375 -1.97 -5.37 2.94
CA THR A 375 -0.54 -5.10 2.93
C THR A 375 -0.05 -5.06 1.50
N TRP A 376 0.90 -4.17 1.21
CA TRP A 376 1.62 -4.15 -0.05
C TRP A 376 2.98 -4.86 0.11
N GLY A 377 3.33 -5.74 -0.83
CA GLY A 377 4.55 -6.55 -0.75
C GLY A 377 4.49 -7.61 0.37
N PRO A 378 5.40 -7.60 1.37
CA PRO A 378 5.40 -8.57 2.45
C PRO A 378 4.07 -8.56 3.21
N THR A 379 3.48 -9.73 3.39
CA THR A 379 2.32 -9.91 4.28
C THR A 379 2.75 -9.84 5.73
N MET A 380 3.12 -8.64 6.20
CA MET A 380 3.42 -8.41 7.61
C MET A 380 3.31 -6.93 7.97
N ARG A 381 2.96 -6.68 9.23
CA ARG A 381 2.89 -5.34 9.82
C ARG A 381 3.62 -5.32 11.15
N ILE A 382 4.71 -4.57 11.22
CA ILE A 382 5.55 -4.42 12.41
C ILE A 382 5.62 -2.93 12.73
N GLY A 383 5.13 -2.52 13.89
CA GLY A 383 5.02 -1.09 14.24
C GLY A 383 3.92 -0.31 13.48
N SER A 384 3.06 -1.03 12.74
CA SER A 384 1.81 -0.55 12.15
C SER A 384 0.71 -1.63 12.35
N VAL A 385 -0.54 -1.32 12.03
CA VAL A 385 -1.65 -2.27 12.13
C VAL A 385 -2.48 -2.30 10.86
N SER A 386 -3.07 -3.47 10.56
CA SER A 386 -4.14 -3.58 9.58
C SER A 386 -5.42 -3.13 10.24
N GLU A 387 -6.19 -2.25 9.60
CA GLU A 387 -7.41 -1.71 10.20
C GLU A 387 -8.62 -1.73 9.26
N ILE A 388 -9.79 -1.87 9.87
CA ILE A 388 -11.11 -1.55 9.29
C ILE A 388 -11.63 -0.40 10.14
N THR A 389 -11.86 0.76 9.54
CA THR A 389 -12.23 1.96 10.31
C THR A 389 -13.73 2.15 10.30
N LEU A 390 -14.36 2.06 11.46
CA LEU A 390 -15.76 2.39 11.67
C LEU A 390 -15.88 3.86 12.09
N PHE A 391 -16.64 4.62 11.34
CA PHE A 391 -17.02 5.98 11.68
C PHE A 391 -18.43 6.00 12.26
N ASP A 392 -18.54 6.60 13.44
CA ASP A 392 -19.79 6.93 14.09
C ASP A 392 -19.87 8.46 14.16
N ILE A 393 -20.66 9.07 13.26
CA ILE A 393 -20.93 10.51 13.25
C ILE A 393 -22.23 10.74 14.02
N GLN A 394 -22.13 11.36 15.18
CA GLN A 394 -23.26 11.67 16.03
C GLN A 394 -23.85 13.03 15.65
N LYS A 395 -25.18 13.07 15.52
CA LYS A 395 -25.91 14.33 15.41
C LYS A 395 -25.84 15.06 16.73
N VAL A 396 -25.48 16.35 16.69
CA VAL A 396 -25.49 17.27 17.84
C VAL A 396 -26.41 18.46 17.64
#